data_AF-A0A6V7KJE7-F1
#
_entry.id   AF-A0A6V7KJE7-F1
#
_cell.length_a   1.000
_cell.length_b   1.000
_cell.length_c   1.000
_cell.angle_alpha   90.00
_cell.angle_beta   90.00
_cell.angle_gamma   90.00
#
_symmetry.space_group_name_H-M   'P 1'
#
loop_
_entity.id
_entity.type
_entity.pdbx_description
1 polymer ?
#
loop_
_entity_poly.entity_id
_entity_poly.type
_entity_poly.pdbx_seq_one_letter_code
_entity_poly.pdbx_strand_id
1 'polypeptide(L)'
;LAEPIKFNDYVSAADLPIEDIDDNTGAMIAGWGATYEEEGEEDSASRFLNKVPVFTIETQDCDIKWQMGTDRIQPGQVCIHAYKKGEGACE
;
A
#
# COMPACT_ATOMS: atom_id res chain seq x y z
N LEU A 1 -10.78 7.84 18.89
CA LEU A 1 -10.70 6.70 19.84
C LEU A 1 -11.49 7.08 21.09
N ALA A 2 -12.27 6.17 21.65
CA ALA A 2 -13.06 6.45 22.85
C ALA A 2 -12.17 6.67 24.10
N GLU A 3 -10.99 6.07 24.12
CA GLU A 3 -9.98 6.20 25.17
C GLU A 3 -8.58 6.36 24.56
N PRO A 4 -7.61 6.97 25.28
CA PRO A 4 -6.23 7.06 24.83
C PRO A 4 -5.58 5.67 24.66
N ILE A 5 -4.82 5.49 23.58
CA ILE A 5 -4.02 4.29 23.36
C ILE A 5 -2.88 4.23 24.39
N LYS A 6 -2.61 3.04 24.92
CA LYS A 6 -1.45 2.76 25.77
C LYS A 6 -0.36 2.11 24.94
N PHE A 7 0.74 2.83 24.73
CA PHE A 7 1.91 2.30 24.01
C PHE A 7 2.63 1.23 24.82
N ASN A 8 3.16 0.25 24.09
CA ASN A 8 3.93 -0.88 24.59
C ASN A 8 4.70 -1.52 23.42
N ASP A 9 5.34 -2.67 23.66
CA ASP A 9 6.15 -3.38 22.66
C ASP A 9 5.40 -3.77 21.36
N TYR A 10 4.06 -3.79 21.38
CA TYR A 10 3.20 -4.16 20.25
C TYR A 10 2.38 -2.98 19.70
N VAL A 11 2.43 -1.81 20.35
CA VAL A 11 1.63 -0.65 19.96
C VAL A 11 2.49 0.61 20.02
N SER A 12 2.82 1.15 18.86
CA SER A 12 3.56 2.39 18.67
C SER A 12 2.93 3.23 17.57
N ALA A 13 3.22 4.53 17.57
CA ALA A 13 2.88 5.40 16.46
C ALA A 13 3.85 5.18 15.28
N ALA A 14 3.35 5.41 14.06
CA ALA A 14 4.21 5.58 12.90
C ALA A 14 4.68 7.04 12.82
N ASP A 15 5.94 7.25 12.46
CA ASP A 15 6.47 8.59 12.25
C ASP A 15 5.89 9.21 10.98
N LEU A 16 5.58 10.50 11.04
CA LEU A 16 5.12 11.24 9.87
C LEU A 16 6.31 11.63 8.98
N PRO A 17 6.15 11.61 7.65
CA PRO A 17 7.18 12.12 6.75
C PRO A 17 7.39 13.62 6.98
N ILE A 18 8.64 14.05 6.94
CA ILE A 18 9.04 15.46 7.09
C ILE A 18 9.26 16.11 5.71
N GLU A 19 9.51 15.28 4.71
CA GLU A 19 9.77 15.63 3.31
C GLU A 19 9.09 14.64 2.38
N ASP A 20 9.04 14.98 1.09
CA ASP A 20 8.49 14.11 0.06
C ASP A 20 9.35 12.85 -0.09
N ILE A 21 8.73 11.76 -0.54
CA ILE A 21 9.40 10.46 -0.68
C ILE A 21 10.07 10.41 -2.05
N ASP A 22 11.39 10.18 -2.08
CA ASP A 22 12.14 9.98 -3.32
C ASP A 22 11.65 8.75 -4.09
N ASP A 23 11.83 8.75 -5.41
CA ASP A 23 11.59 7.56 -6.25
C ASP A 23 12.56 6.42 -5.91
N ASN A 24 12.12 5.17 -6.15
CA ASN A 24 12.86 3.95 -5.80
C ASN A 24 13.13 3.77 -4.31
N THR A 25 12.39 4.46 -3.44
CA THR A 25 12.43 4.27 -2.00
C THR A 25 11.70 3.00 -1.63
N GLY A 26 12.38 2.10 -0.91
CA GLY A 26 11.79 0.86 -0.41
C GLY A 26 10.74 1.13 0.68
N ALA A 27 9.58 0.50 0.55
CA ALA A 27 8.46 0.61 1.48
C ALA A 27 7.81 -0.76 1.71
N MET A 28 6.82 -0.79 2.62
CA MET A 28 6.07 -1.99 2.97
C MET A 28 4.59 -1.66 3.03
N ILE A 29 3.77 -2.43 2.31
CA ILE A 29 2.32 -2.46 2.53
C ILE A 29 2.04 -3.55 3.55
N ALA A 30 1.16 -3.30 4.53
CA ALA A 30 0.68 -4.32 5.45
C ALA A 30 -0.83 -4.24 5.64
N GLY A 31 -1.49 -5.39 5.77
CA GLY A 31 -2.94 -5.47 5.95
C GLY A 31 -3.48 -6.88 6.08
N TRP A 32 -4.78 -6.97 6.35
CA TRP A 32 -5.54 -8.22 6.45
C TRP A 32 -6.47 -8.43 5.25
N GLY A 33 -6.28 -7.70 4.15
CA GLY A 33 -7.16 -7.74 2.98
C GLY A 33 -7.30 -9.14 2.36
N ALA A 34 -8.24 -9.27 1.42
CA ALA A 34 -8.35 -10.44 0.58
C ALA A 34 -7.04 -10.67 -0.19
N THR A 35 -6.73 -11.94 -0.45
CA THR A 35 -5.50 -12.35 -1.16
C THR A 35 -5.81 -13.09 -2.46
N TYR A 36 -7.05 -12.99 -2.93
CA TYR A 36 -7.55 -13.60 -4.16
C TYR A 36 -8.09 -12.51 -5.09
N GLU A 37 -8.07 -12.77 -6.40
CA GLU A 37 -8.47 -11.80 -7.44
C GLU A 37 -9.92 -12.00 -7.92
N GLU A 38 -10.57 -13.14 -7.64
CA GLU A 38 -11.91 -13.47 -8.18
C GLU A 38 -13.04 -13.30 -7.15
N GLU A 39 -14.13 -12.63 -7.54
CA GLU A 39 -15.37 -12.57 -6.75
C GLU A 39 -16.03 -13.95 -6.67
N GLY A 40 -16.22 -14.49 -5.46
CA GLY A 40 -17.03 -15.70 -5.21
C GLY A 40 -16.33 -16.87 -4.53
N GLU A 41 -15.02 -16.80 -4.28
CA GLU A 41 -14.39 -17.63 -3.25
C GLU A 41 -14.76 -17.06 -1.87
N GLU A 42 -15.09 -17.92 -0.90
CA GLU A 42 -15.62 -17.51 0.40
C GLU A 42 -14.73 -16.44 1.10
N ASP A 43 -15.23 -15.21 1.02
CA ASP A 43 -14.90 -13.99 1.76
C ASP A 43 -14.24 -14.23 3.12
N SER A 44 -12.92 -14.36 3.14
CA SER A 44 -12.21 -14.13 4.38
C SER A 44 -10.91 -13.39 4.14
N ALA A 45 -10.96 -12.11 4.52
CA ALA A 45 -9.81 -11.36 4.98
C ALA A 45 -8.85 -12.29 5.75
N SER A 46 -7.55 -12.17 5.45
CA SER A 46 -6.54 -13.00 6.08
C SER A 46 -6.63 -12.92 7.61
N ARG A 47 -6.52 -14.06 8.29
CA ARG A 47 -6.44 -14.11 9.76
C ARG A 47 -5.13 -13.53 10.31
N PHE A 48 -4.11 -13.48 9.46
CA PHE A 48 -2.77 -12.99 9.81
C PHE A 48 -2.49 -11.68 9.07
N LEU A 49 -1.75 -10.79 9.73
CA LEU A 49 -1.25 -9.57 9.10
C LEU A 49 -0.26 -9.96 8.01
N ASN A 50 -0.59 -9.65 6.77
CA ASN A 50 0.31 -9.84 5.63
C ASN A 50 1.12 -8.58 5.38
N LYS A 51 2.26 -8.74 4.71
CA LYS A 51 3.09 -7.63 4.24
C LYS A 51 3.68 -7.91 2.87
N VAL A 52 3.82 -6.87 2.06
CA VAL A 52 4.43 -6.93 0.74
C VAL A 52 5.49 -5.83 0.61
N PRO A 53 6.74 -6.19 0.27
CA PRO A 53 7.78 -5.21 -0.02
C PRO A 53 7.52 -4.55 -1.38
N VAL A 54 7.58 -3.22 -1.39
CA VAL A 54 7.33 -2.39 -2.57
C VAL A 54 8.36 -1.28 -2.65
N PHE A 55 8.37 -0.53 -3.75
CA PHE A 55 9.14 0.70 -3.88
C PHE A 55 8.32 1.80 -4.54
N THR A 56 8.63 3.05 -4.22
CA THR A 56 8.03 4.21 -4.89
C THR A 56 8.48 4.30 -6.33
N ILE A 57 7.59 4.76 -7.20
CA ILE A 57 7.89 5.02 -8.62
C ILE A 57 7.47 6.44 -8.99
N GLU A 58 8.12 6.97 -10.02
CA GLU A 58 7.83 8.31 -10.52
C GLU A 58 6.35 8.40 -10.95
N THR A 59 5.71 9.52 -10.60
CA THR A 59 4.31 9.76 -10.92
C THR A 59 4.05 9.70 -12.43
N GLN A 60 5.00 10.15 -13.25
CA GLN A 60 4.88 10.10 -14.70
C GLN A 60 4.86 8.65 -15.23
N ASP A 61 5.75 7.80 -14.73
CA ASP A 61 5.79 6.37 -15.08
C ASP A 61 4.52 5.65 -14.61
N CYS A 62 4.02 6.03 -13.44
CA CYS A 62 2.76 5.52 -12.90
C CYS A 62 1.57 5.92 -13.77
N ASP A 63 1.48 7.20 -14.17
CA ASP A 63 0.40 7.71 -15.02
C ASP A 63 0.42 7.00 -16.38
N ILE A 64 1.59 6.78 -17.00
CA ILE A 64 1.71 6.00 -18.24
C ILE A 64 1.21 4.56 -18.07
N LYS A 65 1.51 3.91 -16.94
CA LYS A 65 1.03 2.55 -16.64
C LYS A 65 -0.47 2.52 -16.33
N TRP A 66 -0.98 3.59 -15.74
CA TRP A 66 -2.39 3.76 -15.37
C TRP A 66 -3.28 4.16 -16.57
N GLN A 67 -2.71 4.73 -17.63
CA GLN A 67 -3.36 5.25 -18.85
C GLN A 67 -4.14 4.23 -19.71
N MET A 68 -4.56 3.09 -19.14
CA MET A 68 -5.75 2.36 -19.61
C MET A 68 -7.07 2.89 -19.00
N GLY A 69 -7.03 3.88 -18.10
CA GLY A 69 -8.19 4.56 -17.48
C GLY A 69 -8.32 6.05 -17.79
N THR A 70 -9.45 6.68 -17.42
CA THR A 70 -9.75 8.11 -17.65
C THR A 70 -9.19 9.06 -16.59
N ASP A 71 -8.73 8.52 -15.46
CA ASP A 71 -8.35 9.29 -14.29
C ASP A 71 -6.83 9.45 -14.22
N ARG A 72 -6.36 10.69 -14.08
CA ARG A 72 -4.92 11.00 -13.95
C ARG A 72 -4.48 10.98 -12.50
N ILE A 73 -3.23 10.61 -12.27
CA ILE A 73 -2.61 10.73 -10.95
C ILE A 73 -2.53 12.22 -10.57
N GLN A 74 -3.03 12.57 -9.39
CA GLN A 74 -3.16 13.92 -8.85
C GLN A 74 -2.02 14.25 -7.86
N PRO A 75 -1.70 15.54 -7.68
CA PRO A 75 -0.80 15.98 -6.61
C PRO A 75 -1.24 15.45 -5.24
N GLY A 76 -0.29 14.92 -4.47
CA GLY A 76 -0.55 14.30 -3.15
C GLY A 76 -0.83 12.80 -3.19
N GLN A 77 -0.88 12.19 -4.38
CA GLN A 77 -0.87 10.73 -4.51
C GLN A 77 0.56 10.22 -4.65
N VAL A 78 0.83 9.03 -4.11
CA VAL A 78 2.10 8.33 -4.26
C VAL A 78 1.86 7.03 -5.02
N CYS A 79 2.76 6.71 -5.93
CA CYS A 79 2.72 5.46 -6.66
C CYS A 79 3.78 4.50 -6.15
N ILE A 80 3.40 3.22 -6.10
CA ILE A 80 4.27 2.15 -5.65
C ILE A 80 4.20 0.97 -6.61
N HIS A 81 5.28 0.19 -6.65
CA HIS A 81 5.35 -1.04 -7.41
C HIS A 81 5.95 -2.17 -6.57
N ALA A 82 5.44 -3.39 -6.74
CA ALA A 82 6.01 -4.55 -6.08
C ALA A 82 7.32 -4.98 -6.76
N TYR A 83 8.25 -5.52 -5.98
CA TYR A 83 9.49 -6.09 -6.53
C TYR A 83 9.25 -7.37 -7.34
N LYS A 84 8.16 -8.09 -7.07
CA LYS A 84 7.80 -9.35 -7.72
C LYS A 84 6.45 -9.24 -8.41
N LYS A 85 6.37 -9.88 -9.58
CA LYS A 85 5.11 -10.00 -10.32
C LYS A 85 4.11 -10.85 -9.52
N GLY A 86 2.86 -10.40 -9.47
CA GLY A 86 1.78 -11.07 -8.74
C GLY A 86 1.73 -10.73 -7.24
N GLU A 87 2.57 -9.79 -6.78
CA GLU A 87 2.48 -9.21 -5.44
C GLU A 87 2.04 -7.75 -5.56
N GLY A 88 1.29 -7.26 -4.57
CA GLY A 88 0.77 -5.89 -4.56
C GLY A 88 -0.30 -5.73 -3.48
N ALA A 89 -0.96 -4.58 -3.48
CA ALA A 89 -2.25 -4.43 -2.82
C ALA A 89 -3.35 -4.83 -3.82
N CYS A 90 -4.39 -5.50 -3.34
CA CYS A 90 -5.61 -5.74 -4.12
C CYS A 90 -6.41 -4.44 -4.29
N GLU A 91 -7.09 -4.31 -5.43
CA GLU A 91 -8.11 -3.30 -5.72
C GLU A 91 -9.49 -3.75 -5.20
#